data_AF-A0A966Q2D2-F1
#
_entry.id   AF-A0A966Q2D2-F1
#
_cell.length_a   1.000
_cell.length_b   1.000
_cell.length_c   1.000
_cell.angle_alpha   90.00
_cell.angle_beta   90.00
_cell.angle_gamma   90.00
#
_symmetry.space_group_name_H-M   'P 1'
#
loop_
_entity.id
_entity.type
_entity.pdbx_description
1 polymer ?
#
loop_
_entity_poly.entity_id
_entity_poly.type
_entity_poly.pdbx_seq_one_letter_code
_entity_poly.pdbx_strand_id
1 'polypeptide(L)'
;SYNVIIIDLFDPCEENNESWTTLFRYLPHWISVGGSIAIYAGMRCRAQSTQPYQFLMKWIEKSPIHKKEPMFHPFHIYHRDVIPYRVYIPSFLGESMFLLLKSRAEHIMFSTSSQFSHLNKEIWKSYRTLNW
;
A
#
# COMPACT_ATOMS: atom_id res chain seq x y z
N SER A 1 8.06 -15.25 3.00
CA SER A 1 7.30 -14.16 2.36
C SER A 1 6.04 -13.85 3.15
N TYR A 2 5.58 -12.61 3.13
CA TYR A 2 4.45 -12.11 3.92
C TYR A 2 3.18 -11.95 3.05
N ASN A 3 1.99 -12.24 3.60
CA ASN A 3 0.73 -11.96 2.91
C ASN A 3 0.33 -10.48 2.97
N VAL A 4 0.73 -9.79 4.03
CA VAL A 4 0.47 -8.36 4.23
C VAL A 4 1.75 -7.73 4.76
N ILE A 5 2.12 -6.59 4.20
CA ILE A 5 3.17 -5.72 4.75
C ILE A 5 2.54 -4.38 5.06
N ILE A 6 2.80 -3.86 6.26
CA ILE A 6 2.39 -2.52 6.68
C ILE A 6 3.67 -1.69 6.80
N ILE A 7 3.73 -0.59 6.07
CA ILE A 7 4.85 0.35 6.11
C ILE A 7 4.34 1.61 6.82
N ASP A 8 4.78 1.74 8.07
CA ASP A 8 4.51 2.88 8.95
C ASP A 8 5.85 3.58 9.24
N LEU A 9 6.25 4.43 8.30
CA LEU A 9 7.50 5.18 8.33
C LEU A 9 7.19 6.68 8.27
N PHE A 10 8.20 7.51 8.52
CA PHE A 10 8.07 8.97 8.42
C PHE A 10 7.59 9.44 7.04
N ASP A 11 7.04 10.65 7.02
CA ASP A 11 6.52 11.28 5.81
C ASP A 11 7.57 11.25 4.68
N PRO A 12 7.18 10.78 3.48
CA PRO A 12 8.06 10.79 2.31
C PRO A 12 8.38 12.22 1.86
N CYS A 13 9.66 12.50 1.66
CA CYS A 13 10.19 13.79 1.23
C CYS A 13 11.44 13.60 0.36
N GLU A 14 11.92 14.68 -0.26
CA GLU A 14 13.10 14.58 -1.14
C GLU A 14 14.35 14.05 -0.40
N GLU A 15 14.50 14.40 0.87
CA GLU A 15 15.64 14.03 1.72
C GLU A 15 15.72 12.51 1.97
N ASN A 16 14.58 11.80 1.97
CA ASN A 16 14.52 10.36 2.22
C ASN A 16 14.25 9.51 0.96
N ASN A 17 14.36 10.11 -0.23
CA ASN A 17 14.14 9.46 -1.53
C ASN A 17 14.96 8.17 -1.72
N GLU A 18 16.26 8.19 -1.38
CA GLU A 18 17.13 7.03 -1.58
C GLU A 18 16.70 5.84 -0.72
N SER A 19 16.28 6.10 0.53
CA SER A 19 15.78 5.07 1.44
C SER A 19 14.49 4.45 0.91
N TRP A 20 13.54 5.27 0.43
CA TRP A 20 12.30 4.78 -0.17
C TRP A 20 12.53 4.01 -1.48
N THR A 21 13.41 4.51 -2.34
CA THR A 21 13.78 3.84 -3.59
C THR A 21 14.41 2.48 -3.31
N THR A 22 15.29 2.41 -2.31
CA THR A 22 15.91 1.14 -1.86
C THR A 22 14.87 0.19 -1.31
N LEU A 23 13.95 0.67 -0.46
CA LEU A 23 12.84 -0.14 0.04
C LEU A 23 12.03 -0.74 -1.10
N PHE A 24 11.57 0.08 -2.06
CA PHE A 24 10.77 -0.40 -3.18
C PHE A 24 11.51 -1.33 -4.14
N ARG A 25 12.84 -1.25 -4.20
CA ARG A 25 13.67 -2.22 -4.94
C ARG A 25 13.60 -3.61 -4.31
N TYR A 26 13.66 -3.72 -2.98
CA TYR A 26 13.74 -5.00 -2.29
C TYR A 26 12.40 -5.57 -1.82
N LEU A 27 11.39 -4.71 -1.67
CA LEU A 27 10.06 -5.06 -1.19
C LEU A 27 9.40 -6.25 -1.94
N PRO A 28 9.57 -6.42 -3.27
CA PRO A 28 9.03 -7.59 -3.98
C PRO A 28 9.53 -8.94 -3.47
N HIS A 29 10.75 -9.01 -2.90
CA HIS A 29 11.30 -10.26 -2.37
C HIS A 29 10.66 -10.70 -1.05
N TRP A 30 10.04 -9.77 -0.33
CA TRP A 30 9.47 -10.04 0.99
C TRP A 30 7.99 -10.39 0.92
N ILE A 31 7.27 -9.91 -0.08
CA ILE A 31 5.83 -10.12 -0.23
C ILE A 31 5.53 -11.44 -0.95
N SER A 32 4.48 -12.16 -0.52
CA SER A 32 3.99 -13.34 -1.22
C SER A 32 3.29 -12.96 -2.53
N VAL A 33 3.17 -13.93 -3.43
CA VAL A 33 2.31 -13.81 -4.62
C VAL A 33 0.88 -13.53 -4.16
N GLY A 34 0.27 -12.48 -4.70
CA GLY A 34 -1.08 -12.04 -4.28
C GLY A 34 -1.13 -11.28 -2.96
N GLY A 35 -0.05 -11.22 -2.18
CA GLY A 35 -0.01 -10.44 -0.93
C GLY A 35 -0.28 -8.95 -1.19
N SER A 36 -0.53 -8.17 -0.15
CA SER A 36 -0.85 -6.73 -0.24
C SER A 36 0.09 -5.89 0.60
N ILE A 37 0.22 -4.61 0.27
CA ILE A 37 1.06 -3.67 1.02
C ILE A 37 0.25 -2.42 1.33
N ALA A 38 0.18 -2.04 2.60
CA ALA A 38 -0.41 -0.79 3.04
C ALA A 38 0.72 0.16 3.48
N ILE A 39 0.71 1.39 2.98
CA ILE A 39 1.77 2.36 3.22
C ILE A 39 1.13 3.65 3.75
N TYR A 40 1.57 4.11 4.91
CA TYR A 40 1.29 5.47 5.35
C TYR A 40 2.02 6.45 4.43
N ALA A 41 1.28 7.40 3.87
CA ALA A 41 1.74 8.27 2.80
C ALA A 41 1.74 9.76 3.18
N GLY A 42 1.84 10.02 4.49
CA GLY A 42 1.97 11.36 5.05
C GLY A 42 0.65 12.09 5.30
N MET A 43 0.76 13.19 6.03
CA MET A 43 -0.35 14.11 6.27
C MET A 43 -0.54 15.03 5.06
N ARG A 44 -1.79 15.31 4.70
CA ARG A 44 -2.11 16.34 3.71
C ARG A 44 -1.95 17.71 4.34
N CYS A 45 -1.16 18.55 3.70
CA CYS A 45 -0.99 19.94 4.10
C CYS A 45 -1.49 20.85 2.98
N ARG A 46 -2.61 21.57 3.20
CA ARG A 46 -3.19 22.46 2.17
C ARG A 46 -2.25 23.58 1.73
N ALA A 47 -1.29 23.96 2.58
CA ALA A 47 -0.31 25.00 2.28
C ALA A 47 0.84 24.52 1.40
N GLN A 48 1.04 23.20 1.26
CA GLN A 48 2.13 22.64 0.47
C GLN A 48 1.70 22.41 -0.99
N SER A 49 2.55 22.82 -1.93
CA SER A 49 2.33 22.58 -3.36
C SER A 49 2.50 21.10 -3.72
N THR A 50 3.48 20.43 -3.12
CA THR A 50 3.73 18.99 -3.28
C THR A 50 3.43 18.28 -1.98
N GLN A 51 2.63 17.22 -2.06
CA GLN A 51 2.18 16.44 -0.92
C GLN A 51 3.07 15.21 -0.74
N PRO A 52 3.28 14.73 0.50
CA PRO A 52 4.10 13.54 0.76
C PRO A 52 3.73 12.34 -0.13
N TYR A 53 2.44 11.98 -0.21
CA TYR A 53 1.99 10.84 -1.02
C TYR A 53 2.36 10.95 -2.50
N GLN A 54 2.54 12.16 -3.04
CA GLN A 54 2.90 12.35 -4.45
C GLN A 54 4.36 11.93 -4.71
N PHE A 55 5.25 12.07 -3.73
CA PHE A 55 6.61 11.52 -3.83
C PHE A 55 6.57 10.00 -3.91
N LEU A 56 5.83 9.35 -3.01
CA LEU A 56 5.67 7.90 -3.01
C LEU A 56 5.09 7.37 -4.32
N MET A 57 4.03 8.00 -4.84
CA MET A 57 3.43 7.58 -6.11
C MET A 57 4.47 7.59 -7.24
N LYS A 58 5.25 8.68 -7.36
CA LYS A 58 6.33 8.80 -8.36
C LYS A 58 7.42 7.73 -8.19
N TRP A 59 7.79 7.40 -6.96
CA TRP A 59 8.81 6.39 -6.70
C TRP A 59 8.30 4.97 -6.95
N ILE A 60 7.06 4.68 -6.55
CA ILE A 60 6.40 3.40 -6.82
C ILE A 60 6.32 3.17 -8.33
N GLU A 61 5.86 4.17 -9.10
CA GLU A 61 5.77 4.11 -10.57
C GLU A 61 7.11 3.76 -11.24
N LYS A 62 8.22 4.26 -10.70
CA LYS A 62 9.57 3.99 -11.21
C LYS A 62 10.15 2.65 -10.73
N SER A 63 9.56 2.04 -9.70
CA SER A 63 10.12 0.88 -9.03
C SER A 63 9.74 -0.45 -9.72
N PRO A 64 10.51 -1.52 -9.46
CA PRO A 64 10.19 -2.87 -9.92
C PRO A 64 8.80 -3.37 -9.51
N ILE A 65 8.23 -2.84 -8.41
CA ILE A 65 6.92 -3.27 -7.90
C ILE A 65 5.75 -2.83 -8.78
N HIS A 66 5.98 -1.88 -9.69
CA HIS A 66 4.99 -1.35 -10.62
C HIS A 66 5.28 -1.71 -12.08
N LYS A 67 6.55 -1.95 -12.42
CA LYS A 67 6.96 -2.26 -13.80
C LYS A 67 6.41 -3.61 -14.26
N LYS A 68 5.91 -3.64 -15.50
CA LYS A 68 5.40 -4.82 -16.20
C LYS A 68 6.50 -5.73 -16.75
N GLU A 69 7.77 -5.43 -16.49
CA GLU A 69 8.86 -6.13 -17.16
C GLU A 69 9.15 -7.50 -16.52
N PRO A 70 9.36 -8.54 -17.34
CA PRO A 70 9.71 -9.88 -16.87
C PRO A 70 11.16 -9.87 -16.39
N MET A 71 11.37 -9.61 -15.11
CA MET A 71 12.70 -9.55 -14.49
C MET A 71 13.26 -10.96 -14.20
N PHE A 72 13.69 -11.74 -15.21
CA PHE A 72 14.51 -12.97 -15.13
C PHE A 72 14.47 -13.81 -13.82
N HIS A 73 13.29 -14.17 -13.32
CA HIS A 73 13.11 -15.02 -12.14
C HIS A 73 11.83 -15.84 -12.38
N PRO A 74 11.78 -17.13 -12.00
CA PRO A 74 10.70 -18.03 -12.40
C PRO A 74 9.33 -17.73 -11.75
N PHE A 75 9.19 -16.62 -11.02
CA PHE A 75 7.98 -16.24 -10.30
C PHE A 75 7.63 -14.76 -10.60
N HIS A 76 7.15 -14.49 -11.81
CA HIS A 76 6.70 -13.15 -12.25
C HIS A 76 5.19 -13.05 -12.28
N ILE A 77 4.60 -12.21 -11.41
CA ILE A 77 3.59 -11.19 -11.78
C ILE A 77 3.63 -10.09 -10.70
N TYR A 78 4.29 -8.96 -10.96
CA TYR A 78 4.29 -7.80 -10.03
C TYR A 78 3.58 -6.58 -10.60
N HIS A 79 2.49 -6.76 -11.34
CA HIS A 79 1.58 -5.65 -11.58
C HIS A 79 0.76 -5.40 -10.31
N ARG A 80 1.09 -4.33 -9.59
CA ARG A 80 0.28 -3.89 -8.45
C ARG A 80 -0.50 -2.62 -8.77
N ASP A 81 -1.80 -2.67 -8.52
CA ASP A 81 -2.61 -1.46 -8.47
C ASP A 81 -2.26 -0.67 -7.23
N VAL A 82 -2.12 0.64 -7.41
CA VAL A 82 -1.87 1.59 -6.32
C VAL A 82 -3.19 2.31 -6.05
N ILE A 83 -3.81 1.99 -4.92
CA ILE A 83 -5.11 2.54 -4.52
C ILE A 83 -4.88 3.54 -3.39
N PRO A 84 -5.01 4.85 -3.65
CA PRO A 84 -4.94 5.85 -2.60
C PRO A 84 -6.24 5.92 -1.82
N TYR A 85 -6.16 6.08 -0.50
CA TYR A 85 -7.31 6.38 0.35
C TYR A 85 -6.97 7.40 1.44
N ARG A 86 -8.01 8.07 1.93
CA ARG A 86 -7.92 9.15 2.92
C ARG A 86 -8.45 8.69 4.27
N VAL A 87 -7.77 9.11 5.32
CA VAL A 87 -8.20 8.88 6.70
C VAL A 87 -8.09 10.20 7.46
N TYR A 88 -9.17 10.63 8.11
CA TYR A 88 -9.08 11.76 9.03
C TYR A 88 -8.50 11.29 10.36
N ILE A 89 -7.43 11.92 10.82
CA ILE A 89 -6.77 11.60 12.09
C ILE A 89 -7.06 12.73 13.09
N PRO A 90 -7.94 12.50 14.09
CA PRO A 90 -8.38 13.54 15.01
C PRO A 90 -7.25 14.19 15.81
N SER A 91 -6.24 13.42 16.22
CA SER A 91 -5.11 13.93 17.00
C SER A 91 -4.26 14.98 16.26
N PHE A 92 -4.29 14.97 14.92
CA PHE A 92 -3.62 15.95 14.07
C PHE A 92 -4.60 16.95 13.45
N LEU A 93 -5.90 16.83 13.76
CA LEU A 93 -6.99 17.60 13.15
C LEU A 93 -6.88 17.67 11.61
N GLY A 94 -6.43 16.58 11.00
CA GLY A 94 -5.99 16.58 9.60
C GLY A 94 -6.28 15.29 8.86
N GLU A 95 -6.20 15.35 7.53
CA GLU A 95 -6.33 14.19 6.67
C GLU A 95 -4.96 13.57 6.40
N SER A 96 -4.81 12.28 6.67
CA SER A 96 -3.69 11.46 6.21
C SER A 96 -4.04 10.74 4.91
N MET A 97 -3.02 10.50 4.08
CA MET A 97 -3.09 9.63 2.92
C MET A 97 -2.46 8.29 3.24
N PHE A 98 -3.07 7.24 2.69
CA PHE A 98 -2.48 5.90 2.66
C PHE A 98 -2.51 5.37 1.23
N LEU A 99 -1.54 4.53 0.89
CA LEU A 99 -1.48 3.83 -0.40
C LEU A 99 -1.59 2.33 -0.16
N LEU A 100 -2.49 1.69 -0.91
CA LEU A 100 -2.67 0.24 -0.89
C LEU A 100 -2.19 -0.34 -2.22
N LEU A 101 -1.16 -1.18 -2.17
CA LEU A 101 -0.58 -1.85 -3.33
C LEU A 101 -1.06 -3.31 -3.37
N LYS A 102 -1.95 -3.62 -4.33
CA LYS A 102 -2.57 -4.95 -4.50
C LYS A 102 -2.20 -5.59 -5.82
N SER A 103 -1.91 -6.88 -5.82
CA SER A 103 -1.64 -7.62 -7.07
C SER A 103 -2.90 -7.72 -7.93
N ARG A 104 -2.77 -7.46 -9.24
CA ARG A 104 -3.85 -7.74 -10.20
C ARG A 104 -4.08 -9.24 -10.44
N ALA A 105 -3.11 -10.09 -10.10
CA ALA A 105 -3.16 -11.52 -10.36
C ALA A 105 -4.23 -12.28 -9.54
N GLU A 106 -4.89 -11.64 -8.58
CA GLU A 106 -5.97 -12.26 -7.79
C GLU A 106 -7.20 -12.65 -8.63
N HIS A 107 -7.35 -12.17 -9.86
CA HIS A 107 -8.47 -12.55 -10.71
C HIS A 107 -8.42 -13.99 -11.26
N ILE A 108 -7.33 -14.75 -11.07
CA ILE A 108 -7.17 -16.08 -11.70
C ILE A 108 -7.14 -17.25 -10.69
N MET A 109 -6.90 -17.03 -9.39
CA MET A 109 -6.70 -18.15 -8.44
C MET A 109 -7.60 -18.21 -7.20
N PHE A 110 -8.50 -17.24 -6.98
CA PHE A 110 -9.40 -17.27 -5.81
C PHE A 110 -10.66 -18.14 -5.97
N SER A 111 -10.78 -18.93 -7.03
CA SER A 111 -11.95 -19.81 -7.21
C SER A 111 -11.97 -21.07 -6.32
N THR A 112 -10.96 -21.32 -5.47
CA THR A 112 -10.89 -22.61 -4.73
C THR A 112 -10.36 -22.57 -3.29
N SER A 113 -10.32 -21.41 -2.62
CA SER A 113 -10.04 -21.40 -1.17
C SER A 113 -11.10 -20.61 -0.42
N SER A 114 -11.99 -21.34 0.25
CA SER A 114 -12.93 -20.82 1.24
C SER A 114 -12.15 -20.17 2.39
N GLN A 115 -11.81 -18.89 2.26
CA GLN A 115 -11.29 -18.10 3.37
C GLN A 115 -12.45 -17.80 4.33
N PHE A 116 -12.42 -18.43 5.51
CA PHE A 116 -13.23 -18.00 6.64
C PHE A 116 -12.70 -16.65 7.12
N SER A 117 -13.47 -15.59 6.88
CA SER A 117 -13.21 -14.27 7.46
C SER A 117 -13.32 -14.36 8.98
N HIS A 118 -12.24 -14.06 9.71
CA HIS A 118 -12.26 -13.89 11.16
C HIS A 118 -13.05 -12.65 11.60
N LEU A 119 -13.38 -11.75 10.67
CA LEU A 119 -14.24 -10.60 10.93
C LEU A 119 -15.69 -11.06 10.85
N ASN A 120 -16.32 -11.22 12.01
CA ASN A 120 -17.74 -11.52 12.12
C ASN A 120 -18.59 -10.25 11.92
N LYS A 121 -19.90 -10.43 11.78
CA LYS A 121 -20.85 -9.32 11.57
C LYS A 121 -20.81 -8.26 12.68
N GLU A 122 -20.40 -8.65 13.89
CA GLU A 122 -20.36 -7.76 15.04
C GLU A 122 -19.18 -6.79 14.97
N ILE A 123 -18.01 -7.26 14.53
CA ILE A 123 -16.85 -6.40 14.28
C ILE A 123 -17.15 -5.41 13.17
N TRP A 124 -17.86 -5.82 12.10
CA TRP A 124 -18.31 -4.89 11.08
C TRP A 124 -19.27 -3.81 11.60
N LYS A 125 -20.10 -4.17 12.59
CA LYS A 125 -21.06 -3.25 13.19
C LYS A 125 -20.35 -2.21 14.06
N SER A 126 -19.31 -2.59 14.81
CA SER A 126 -18.57 -1.66 15.67
C SER A 126 -17.85 -0.56 14.88
N TYR A 127 -17.31 -0.87 13.69
CA TYR A 127 -16.72 0.13 12.78
C TYR A 127 -17.73 1.14 12.22
N ARG A 128 -19.00 0.76 12.09
CA ARG A 128 -20.07 1.67 11.64
C ARG A 128 -20.52 2.62 12.74
N THR A 129 -20.61 2.14 13.98
CA THR A 129 -21.05 2.96 15.13
C THR A 129 -20.04 4.01 15.57
N LEU A 130 -18.75 3.86 15.25
CA LEU A 130 -17.71 4.86 15.58
C LEU A 130 -17.61 6.01 14.57
N ASN A 131 -18.35 5.95 13.44
CA ASN A 131 -18.29 6.94 12.36
C ASN A 131 -19.62 7.67 12.11
N TRP A 132 -20.56 7.63 13.06
CA TRP A 132 -21.82 8.39 13.04
C TRP A 132 -21.87 9.37 14.20
#